data_AF-A0A486XVB1-F1
#
_entry.id   AF-A0A486XVB1-F1
#
_cell.length_a   1.000
_cell.length_b   1.000
_cell.length_c   1.000
_cell.angle_alpha   90.00
_cell.angle_beta   90.00
_cell.angle_gamma   90.00
#
_symmetry.space_group_name_H-M   'P 1'
#
loop_
_entity.id
_entity.type
_entity.pdbx_description
1 polymer ?
#
loop_
_entity_poly.entity_id
_entity_poly.type
_entity_poly.pdbx_seq_one_letter_code
_entity_poly.pdbx_strand_id
1 'polypeptide(L)' 'MSPEPRHRLAKYIASCGHCSRRAADRLITQGRVSLNGTLAKHTDHAGCDDNILVDNVPVAPASTLVYLAYHKPVGIYP' A
#
# COMPACT_ATOMS: atom_id res chain seq x y z
N MET A 1 -3.57 -22.31 6.61
CA MET A 1 -2.60 -21.22 6.43
C MET A 1 -2.79 -20.70 5.01
N SER A 2 -3.69 -19.73 4.82
CA SER A 2 -3.95 -19.14 3.51
C SER A 2 -2.76 -18.25 3.15
N PRO A 3 -2.17 -18.37 1.94
CA PRO A 3 -1.20 -17.37 1.52
C PRO A 3 -1.94 -16.05 1.31
N GLU A 4 -1.63 -15.05 2.12
CA GLU A 4 -2.13 -13.68 1.93
C GLU A 4 -1.78 -13.21 0.50
N PRO A 5 -2.71 -12.54 -0.20
CA PRO A 5 -2.50 -12.14 -1.59
C PRO A 5 -1.37 -11.11 -1.69
N ARG A 6 -0.22 -11.56 -2.19
CA ARG A 6 0.95 -10.72 -2.47
C ARG A 6 0.77 -9.93 -3.76
N HIS A 7 0.69 -8.61 -3.66
CA HIS A 7 0.57 -7.72 -4.82
C HIS A 7 1.91 -7.13 -5.22
N ARG A 8 2.06 -6.76 -6.50
CA ARG A 8 3.25 -6.03 -6.98
C ARG A 8 3.48 -4.78 -6.14
N LEU A 9 4.71 -4.57 -5.70
CA LEU A 9 5.10 -3.42 -4.87
C LEU A 9 4.65 -2.07 -5.46
N ALA A 10 4.88 -1.84 -6.76
CA ALA A 10 4.46 -0.60 -7.43
C ALA A 10 2.94 -0.37 -7.41
N LYS A 11 2.16 -1.46 -7.50
CA LYS A 11 0.69 -1.40 -7.37
C LYS A 11 0.31 -1.10 -5.93
N TYR A 12 1.01 -1.71 -4.98
CA TYR A 12 0.79 -1.55 -3.55
C TYR A 12 1.01 -0.11 -3.08
N ILE A 13 2.16 0.48 -3.42
CA ILE A 13 2.50 1.87 -3.09
C ILE A 13 1.49 2.84 -3.73
N ALA A 14 1.09 2.57 -4.98
CA ALA A 14 0.08 3.38 -5.65
C ALA A 14 -1.31 3.25 -5.00
N SER A 15 -1.70 2.06 -4.53
CA SER A 15 -2.97 1.86 -3.81
C SER A 15 -2.99 2.48 -2.42
N CYS A 16 -1.83 2.61 -1.77
CA CYS A 16 -1.73 3.32 -0.48
C CYS A 16 -1.86 4.84 -0.62
N GLY A 17 -2.00 5.37 -1.85
CA GLY A 17 -2.16 6.81 -2.09
C GLY A 17 -0.87 7.61 -1.93
N HIS A 18 0.27 6.95 -1.71
CA HIS A 18 1.54 7.63 -1.46
C HIS A 18 2.09 8.33 -2.72
N CYS A 19 1.88 7.74 -3.90
CA CYS A 19 2.25 8.33 -5.18
C CYS A 19 1.58 7.63 -6.38
N SER A 20 1.68 8.20 -7.58
CA SER A 20 1.18 7.55 -8.80
C SER A 20 2.00 6.30 -9.16
N ARG A 21 1.41 5.34 -9.90
CA ARG A 21 2.11 4.12 -10.36
C ARG A 21 3.49 4.41 -10.99
N ARG A 22 3.57 5.44 -11.85
CA ARG A 22 4.83 5.82 -12.53
C ARG A 22 5.87 6.42 -11.58
N ALA A 23 5.42 7.14 -10.54
CA ALA A 23 6.31 7.67 -9.52
C ALA A 23 6.82 6.54 -8.62
N ALA A 24 5.95 5.58 -8.26
CA ALA A 24 6.35 4.38 -7.52
C ALA A 24 7.44 3.60 -8.27
N ASP A 25 7.27 3.34 -9.57
CA ASP A 25 8.32 2.70 -10.37
C ASP A 25 9.64 3.48 -10.29
N ARG A 26 9.65 4.80 -10.52
CA ARG A 26 10.89 5.59 -10.41
C ARG A 26 11.55 5.48 -9.04
N LEU A 27 10.78 5.57 -7.96
CA LEU A 27 11.30 5.46 -6.60
C LEU A 27 11.95 4.09 -6.37
N ILE A 28 11.34 3.02 -6.88
CA ILE A 28 11.90 1.67 -6.79
C ILE A 28 13.18 1.57 -7.64
N THR A 29 13.22 2.14 -8.85
CA THR A 29 14.43 2.10 -9.71
C THR A 29 15.58 2.88 -9.09
N GLN A 30 15.26 3.97 -8.39
CA GLN A 30 16.21 4.81 -7.66
C GLN A 30 16.67 4.18 -6.33
N GLY A 31 16.11 3.04 -5.92
CA GLY A 31 16.43 2.43 -4.62
C GLY A 31 15.95 3.27 -3.43
N ARG A 32 14.90 4.07 -3.61
CA ARG A 32 14.29 4.89 -2.55
C ARG A 32 13.22 4.12 -1.78
N VAL A 33 12.98 2.86 -2.14
CA VAL A 33 11.99 1.98 -1.53
C VAL A 33 12.68 0.81 -0.84
N SER A 34 12.33 0.59 0.41
CA SER A 34 12.84 -0.48 1.26
C SER A 34 11.68 -1.36 1.71
N LEU A 35 11.77 -2.66 1.51
CA LEU A 35 10.81 -3.66 1.98
C LEU A 35 11.47 -4.48 3.08
N ASN A 36 10.90 -4.47 4.29
CA ASN A 36 11.43 -5.13 5.48
C ASN A 36 12.92 -4.83 5.73
N GLY A 37 13.37 -3.61 5.42
CA GLY A 37 14.77 -3.18 5.56
C GLY A 37 15.70 -3.58 4.42
N THR A 38 15.19 -4.23 3.37
CA THR A 38 15.94 -4.56 2.14
C THR A 38 15.52 -3.67 0.98
N LEU A 39 16.46 -3.31 0.10
CA LEU A 39 16.15 -2.51 -1.10
C LEU A 39 15.16 -3.24 -2.01
N ALA A 40 13.99 -2.66 -2.18
CA ALA A 40 12.92 -3.28 -2.93
C ALA A 40 13.12 -3.10 -4.45
N LYS A 41 12.72 -4.11 -5.22
CA LYS A 41 12.82 -4.15 -6.69
C LYS A 41 11.45 -4.16 -7.34
N HIS A 42 11.39 -3.87 -8.65
CA HIS A 42 10.12 -3.89 -9.41
C HIS A 42 9.48 -5.28 -9.44
N THR A 43 10.30 -6.32 -9.32
CA THR A 43 9.87 -7.72 -9.30
C THR A 43 9.40 -8.15 -7.92
N ASP A 44 9.59 -7.32 -6.88
CA ASP A 44 9.18 -7.68 -5.53
C ASP A 44 7.68 -7.47 -5.33
N HIS A 45 7.15 -8.30 -4.45
CA HIS A 45 5.76 -8.27 -4.05
C HIS A 45 5.68 -7.89 -2.59
N ALA A 46 4.72 -7.05 -2.25
CA ALA A 46 4.43 -6.67 -0.88
C ALA A 46 3.06 -7.21 -0.45
N GLY A 47 3.00 -7.70 0.78
CA GLY A 47 1.79 -8.09 1.48
C GLY A 47 1.34 -7.09 2.53
N CYS A 48 0.26 -7.44 3.21
CA CYS A 48 -0.32 -6.70 4.34
C CYS A 48 0.67 -6.60 5.52
N ASP A 49 1.47 -7.64 5.71
CA ASP A 49 2.37 -7.82 6.85
C ASP A 49 3.79 -7.27 6.59
N ASP A 50 4.06 -6.79 5.38
CA ASP A 50 5.38 -6.27 5.00
C ASP A 50 5.50 -4.79 5.35
N ASN A 51 6.63 -4.43 5.96
CA ASN A 51 6.99 -3.04 6.26
C ASN A 51 7.66 -2.40 5.05
N ILE A 52 6.92 -1.55 4.35
CA ILE A 52 7.43 -0.79 3.22
C ILE A 52 7.80 0.61 3.69
N LEU A 53 9.03 1.02 3.45
CA LEU A 53 9.48 2.39 3.63
C LEU A 53 9.82 3.00 2.27
N VAL A 54 9.29 4.17 1.99
CA VAL A 54 9.66 4.99 0.84
C VAL A 54 10.31 6.23 1.39
N ASP A 55 11.58 6.50 1.07
CA ASP A 55 12.29 7.68 1.56
C ASP A 55 12.37 7.83 3.08
N ASN A 56 12.52 6.70 3.78
CA ASN A 56 12.42 6.61 5.25
C ASN A 56 11.04 6.99 5.81
N VAL A 57 10.04 7.19 4.95
CA VAL A 57 8.64 7.36 5.35
C VAL A 57 7.98 5.98 5.27
N PRO A 58 7.46 5.45 6.39
CA PRO A 58 6.72 4.19 6.36
C PRO A 58 5.46 4.38 5.51
N VAL A 59 5.35 3.64 4.43
CA VAL A 59 4.11 3.53 3.67
C VAL A 59 3.25 2.56 4.45
N ALA A 60 2.36 3.11 5.27
CA ALA A 60 1.42 2.28 5.98
C ALA A 60 0.68 1.41 4.95
N PRO A 61 0.62 0.09 5.16
CA PRO A 61 -0.33 -0.73 4.42
C PRO A 61 -1.69 -0.04 4.57
N ALA A 62 -2.54 -0.08 3.55
CA ALA A 62 -3.94 0.28 3.75
C ALA A 62 -4.59 -0.77 4.69
N SER A 63 -4.12 -0.87 5.93
CA SER A 63 -4.67 -1.59 7.06
C SER A 63 -5.88 -0.83 7.57
N THR A 64 -6.77 -0.54 6.64
CA THR A 64 -8.14 -0.19 6.92
C THR A 64 -8.84 -0.22 5.56
N LEU A 65 -9.31 -1.41 5.19
CA LEU A 65 -10.74 -1.48 4.92
C LEU A 65 -11.42 -0.79 6.12
N VAL A 66 -11.54 0.54 6.07
CA VAL A 66 -12.55 1.23 6.87
C VAL A 66 -13.83 0.74 6.23
N TYR A 67 -14.32 -0.41 6.68
CA TYR A 67 -15.73 -0.71 6.64
C TYR A 67 -16.35 0.37 7.51
N LEU A 68 -16.63 1.52 6.90
CA LEU A 68 -17.61 2.45 7.43
C LEU A 68 -18.91 1.67 7.30
N ALA A 69 -19.22 0.88 8.32
CA ALA A 69 -20.56 0.38 8.56
C ALA A 69 -21.40 1.62 8.83
N TYR A 70 -21.81 2.28 7.75
CA TYR A 70 -22.74 3.39 7.78
C TYR A 70 -24.09 2.79 8.13
N HIS A 71 -24.34 2.64 9.43
CA HIS A 71 -25.66 2.42 9.96
C HIS A 71 -26.44 3.71 9.72
N LYS A 72 -27.03 3.84 8.52
CA LYS A 72 -27.97 4.92 8.22
C LYS A 72 -29.24 4.64 9.01
N PRO A 73 -29.61 5.44 10.03
CA PRO A 73 -30.98 5.42 10.49
C PRO A 73 -31.86 5.94 9.35
N VAL A 74 -33.00 5.29 9.16
CA VAL A 74 -33.97 5.67 8.13
C VAL A 74 -34.55 7.04 8.48
N GLY A 75 -34.51 7.98 7.52
CA GLY A 75 -35.19 9.27 7.62
C GLY A 75 -34.26 10.47 7.70
N ILE A 76 -34.17 11.22 6.61
CA ILE A 76 -34.54 12.65 6.50
C ILE A 76 -34.05 13.14 5.12
N TYR A 77 -34.99 13.69 4.34
CA TYR A 77 -34.81 14.32 3.03
C TYR A 77 -34.88 15.84 3.22
N PRO A 78 -34.15 16.61 2.42
CA PRO A 78 -34.74 17.81 1.82
C PRO A 78 -34.66 17.82 0.28
#